data_AF-A0A929H9T5-F1
#
_entry.id   AF-A0A929H9T5-F1
#
_cell.length_a   1.000
_cell.length_b   1.000
_cell.length_c   1.000
_cell.angle_alpha   90.00
_cell.angle_beta   90.00
_cell.angle_gamma   90.00
#
_symmetry.space_group_name_H-M   'P 1'
#
loop_
_entity.id
_entity.type
_entity.pdbx_description
1 polymer ?
#
loop_
_entity_poly.entity_id
_entity_poly.type
_entity_poly.pdbx_seq_one_letter_code
_entity_poly.pdbx_strand_id
1 'polypeptide(L)'
;MITNLVVLAFVVGLLTGAVMLGATSWAKALGLKMSWWKWLLSALWYILLLFLLFAAFTFMGEGEVLAGWKAIGISAVLMVILGAGLVRILLAGRNQSEA
;
A
#
# COMPACT_ATOMS: atom_id res chain seq x y z
N MET A 1 5.45 19.96 23.42
CA MET A 1 5.91 19.42 22.12
C MET A 1 6.07 17.89 22.16
N ILE A 2 6.75 17.32 23.16
CA ILE A 2 6.95 15.87 23.32
C ILE A 2 5.63 15.10 23.48
N THR A 3 4.67 15.61 24.25
CA THR A 3 3.39 14.92 24.50
C THR A 3 2.57 14.69 23.23
N ASN A 4 2.52 15.68 22.32
CA ASN A 4 1.79 15.54 21.05
C ASN A 4 2.44 14.52 20.12
N LEU A 5 3.78 14.47 20.10
CA LEU A 5 4.55 13.48 19.35
C LEU A 5 4.29 12.05 19.87
N VAL A 6 4.24 11.87 21.19
CA VAL A 6 3.94 10.57 21.82
C VAL A 6 2.51 10.12 21.50
N VAL A 7 1.53 11.02 21.60
CA VAL A 7 0.14 10.73 21.25
C VAL A 7 0.01 10.34 19.77
N LEU A 8 0.66 11.09 18.87
CA LEU A 8 0.67 10.77 17.44
C LEU A 8 1.28 9.38 17.17
N ALA A 9 2.44 9.09 17.75
CA ALA A 9 3.10 7.79 17.59
C ALA A 9 2.23 6.64 18.10
N PHE A 10 1.54 6.83 19.23
CA PHE A 10 0.61 5.82 19.77
C PHE A 10 -0.57 5.57 18.83
N VAL A 11 -1.20 6.63 18.31
CA VAL A 11 -2.30 6.53 17.35
C VAL A 11 -1.86 5.85 16.06
N VAL A 12 -0.73 6.27 15.48
CA VAL A 12 -0.18 5.66 14.26
C VAL A 12 0.17 4.19 14.49
N GLY A 13 0.76 3.85 15.63
CA GLY A 13 1.07 2.47 16.00
C GLY A 13 -0.18 1.59 16.08
N LEU A 14 -1.24 2.06 16.76
CA LEU A 14 -2.52 1.36 16.83
C LEU A 14 -3.15 1.16 15.45
N LEU A 15 -3.18 2.22 14.63
CA LEU A 15 -3.74 2.15 13.27
C LEU A 15 -2.95 1.17 12.40
N THR A 16 -1.62 1.18 12.50
CA THR A 16 -0.77 0.25 11.73
C THR A 16 -1.04 -1.20 12.13
N GLY A 17 -1.19 -1.48 13.43
CA GLY A 17 -1.57 -2.80 13.92
C GLY A 17 -2.94 -3.24 13.42
N ALA A 18 -3.94 -2.36 13.45
CA ALA A 18 -5.28 -2.62 12.94
C ALA A 18 -5.27 -2.91 11.43
N VAL A 19 -4.50 -2.13 10.65
CA VAL A 19 -4.34 -2.34 9.20
C VAL A 19 -3.70 -3.70 8.92
N MET A 20 -2.67 -4.10 9.67
CA MET A 20 -2.03 -5.40 9.50
C MET A 20 -2.99 -6.56 9.80
N LEU A 21 -3.73 -6.48 10.90
CA LEU A 21 -4.74 -7.49 11.23
C LEU A 21 -5.83 -7.55 10.16
N GLY A 22 -6.34 -6.39 9.72
CA GLY A 22 -7.32 -6.25 8.65
C GLY A 22 -6.83 -6.84 7.33
N ALA A 23 -5.57 -6.62 6.97
CA ALA A 23 -4.98 -7.17 5.75
C ALA A 23 -4.95 -8.71 5.79
N THR A 24 -4.58 -9.30 6.93
CA THR A 24 -4.56 -10.77 7.07
C THR A 24 -5.96 -11.39 7.06
N SER A 25 -6.94 -10.76 7.70
CA SER A 25 -8.33 -11.23 7.70
C SER A 25 -8.95 -11.10 6.31
N TRP A 26 -8.70 -9.99 5.62
CA TRP A 26 -9.14 -9.75 4.25
C TRP A 26 -8.55 -10.78 3.25
N ALA A 27 -7.26 -11.07 3.34
CA ALA A 27 -6.63 -12.07 2.50
C ALA A 27 -7.23 -13.47 2.69
N LYS A 28 -7.56 -13.83 3.95
CA LYS A 28 -8.26 -15.08 4.27
C LYS A 28 -9.69 -15.10 3.73
N ALA A 29 -10.44 -14.01 3.88
CA ALA A 29 -11.80 -13.88 3.36
C ALA A 29 -11.85 -14.02 1.82
N LEU A 30 -10.80 -13.59 1.12
CA LEU A 30 -10.66 -13.77 -0.32
C LEU A 30 -10.14 -15.16 -0.75
N GLY A 31 -9.87 -16.06 0.20
CA GLY A 31 -9.32 -17.39 -0.05
C GLY A 31 -7.87 -17.36 -0.60
N LEU A 32 -7.14 -16.25 -0.40
CA LEU A 32 -5.80 -16.08 -0.93
C LEU A 32 -4.80 -16.87 -0.09
N LYS A 33 -4.09 -17.81 -0.72
CA LYS A 33 -2.93 -18.47 -0.12
C LYS A 33 -1.73 -17.52 -0.14
N MET A 34 -1.62 -16.71 0.91
CA MET A 34 -0.54 -15.75 1.10
C MET A 34 0.71 -16.43 1.68
N SER A 35 1.71 -16.64 0.85
CA SER A 35 3.06 -17.01 1.30
C SER A 35 3.84 -15.76 1.74
N TRP A 36 4.94 -15.96 2.46
CA TRP A 36 5.84 -14.87 2.88
C TRP A 36 6.27 -13.95 1.71
N TRP A 37 6.60 -14.53 0.55
CA TRP A 37 6.97 -13.76 -0.64
C TRP A 37 5.81 -12.93 -1.21
N LYS A 38 4.56 -13.42 -1.16
CA LYS A 38 3.39 -12.66 -1.59
C LYS A 38 3.09 -11.49 -0.65
N TRP A 39 3.32 -11.69 0.65
CA TRP A 39 3.27 -10.60 1.63
C TRP A 39 4.34 -9.56 1.37
N LEU A 40 5.59 -9.98 1.14
CA LEU A 40 6.69 -9.08 0.81
C LEU A 40 6.40 -8.29 -0.46
N LEU A 41 5.89 -8.94 -1.51
CA LEU A 41 5.55 -8.27 -2.77
C LEU A 41 4.42 -7.25 -2.60
N SER A 42 3.41 -7.57 -1.78
CA SER A 42 2.30 -6.65 -1.47
C SER A 42 2.79 -5.46 -0.64
N ALA A 43 3.66 -5.70 0.34
CA ALA A 43 4.28 -4.65 1.14
C ALA A 43 5.17 -3.74 0.27
N LEU A 44 5.97 -4.33 -0.63
CA LEU A 44 6.81 -3.58 -1.57
C LEU A 44 5.97 -2.70 -2.50
N TRP A 45 4.87 -3.24 -3.03
CA TRP A 45 3.91 -2.48 -3.84
C TRP A 45 3.33 -1.28 -3.06
N TYR A 46 2.95 -1.50 -1.79
CA TYR A 46 2.44 -0.43 -0.94
C TYR A 46 3.50 0.62 -0.56
N ILE A 47 4.73 0.21 -0.25
CA ILE A 47 5.84 1.12 0.02
C ILE A 47 6.14 1.98 -1.21
N LEU A 48 6.12 1.40 -2.40
CA LEU A 48 6.31 2.13 -3.65
C LEU A 48 5.22 3.19 -3.86
N LEU A 49 3.95 2.85 -3.58
CA LEU A 49 2.84 3.80 -3.61
C LEU A 49 3.13 5.02 -2.72
N LEU A 50 3.50 4.77 -1.46
CA LEU A 50 3.79 5.82 -0.50
C LEU A 50 4.98 6.68 -0.96
N PHE A 51 6.05 6.05 -1.43
CA PHE A 51 7.24 6.75 -1.92
C PHE A 51 6.91 7.69 -3.08
N LEU A 52 6.15 7.21 -4.07
CA LEU A 52 5.74 8.02 -5.22
C LEU A 52 4.81 9.18 -4.81
N LEU A 53 3.91 8.93 -3.87
CA LEU A 53 3.02 9.96 -3.34
C LEU A 53 3.81 11.04 -2.59
N PHE A 54 4.77 10.63 -1.74
CA PHE A 54 5.66 11.57 -1.06
C PHE A 54 6.49 12.38 -2.05
N ALA A 55 7.06 11.76 -3.07
CA ALA A 55 7.80 12.46 -4.12
C ALA A 55 6.94 13.52 -4.83
N ALA A 56 5.68 13.19 -5.14
CA ALA A 56 4.77 14.15 -5.75
C ALA A 56 4.43 15.33 -4.83
N PHE A 57 4.24 15.07 -3.53
CA PHE A 57 4.03 16.15 -2.56
C PHE A 57 5.28 16.98 -2.29
N THR A 58 6.48 16.41 -2.41
CA THR A 58 7.73 17.17 -2.37
C THR A 58 7.75 18.21 -3.49
N PHE A 59 7.46 17.82 -4.74
CA PHE A 59 7.39 18.79 -5.85
C PHE A 59 6.33 19.88 -5.63
N MET A 60 5.17 19.52 -5.07
CA MET A 60 4.15 20.53 -4.72
C MET A 60 4.64 21.48 -3.62
N GLY A 61 5.37 20.96 -2.62
CA GLY A 61 5.94 21.75 -1.53
C GLY A 61 7.06 22.68 -1.99
N GLU A 62 7.80 22.31 -3.04
CA GLU A 62 8.85 23.13 -3.66
C GLU A 62 8.31 24.20 -4.64
N GLY A 63 6.99 24.32 -4.77
CA GLY A 63 6.34 25.31 -5.63
C GLY A 63 6.09 24.83 -7.07
N GLU A 64 6.51 23.62 -7.42
CA GLU A 64 6.28 23.00 -8.73
C GLU A 64 4.97 22.18 -8.76
N VAL A 65 3.85 22.83 -8.44
CA VAL A 65 2.54 22.17 -8.29
C VAL A 65 2.13 21.39 -9.54
N LEU A 66 2.41 21.92 -10.74
CA LEU A 66 2.11 21.24 -11.99
C LEU A 66 2.94 19.95 -12.16
N ALA A 67 4.21 19.95 -11.75
CA ALA A 67 5.05 18.77 -11.77
C ALA A 67 4.54 17.72 -10.76
N GLY A 68 4.12 18.17 -9.57
CA GLY A 68 3.45 17.32 -8.58
C GLY A 68 2.20 16.63 -9.13
N TRP A 69 1.30 17.35 -9.78
CA TRP A 69 0.10 16.74 -10.39
C TRP A 69 0.43 15.73 -11.50
N LYS A 70 1.42 16.05 -12.34
CA LYS A 70 1.92 15.10 -13.36
C LYS A 70 2.51 13.85 -12.71
N ALA A 71 3.29 14.01 -11.64
CA ALA A 71 3.87 12.91 -10.89
C ALA A 71 2.79 12.02 -10.26
N ILE A 72 1.73 12.59 -9.67
CA ILE A 72 0.57 11.82 -9.17
C ILE A 72 -0.06 11.03 -10.32
N GLY A 73 -0.36 11.68 -11.45
CA GLY A 73 -1.00 11.03 -12.59
C GLY A 73 -0.19 9.84 -13.12
N ILE A 74 1.12 10.04 -13.36
CA ILE A 74 2.01 8.98 -13.84
C ILE A 74 2.12 7.85 -12.82
N SER A 75 2.31 8.20 -11.54
CA SER A 75 2.42 7.23 -10.46
C SER A 75 1.15 6.41 -10.32
N ALA A 76 -0.03 7.02 -10.42
CA ALA A 76 -1.30 6.33 -10.35
C ALA A 76 -1.44 5.27 -11.45
N VAL A 77 -1.12 5.64 -12.71
CA VAL A 77 -1.15 4.70 -13.84
C VAL A 77 -0.20 3.52 -13.61
N LEU A 78 1.04 3.81 -13.21
CA LEU A 78 2.05 2.78 -12.92
C LEU A 78 1.60 1.85 -11.80
N MET A 79 1.06 2.42 -10.72
CA MET A 79 0.58 1.66 -9.56
C MET A 79 -0.62 0.78 -9.89
N VAL A 80 -1.52 1.22 -10.77
CA VAL A 80 -2.64 0.41 -11.28
C VAL A 80 -2.13 -0.78 -12.08
N ILE A 81 -1.16 -0.57 -12.98
CA ILE A 81 -0.57 -1.66 -13.78
C ILE A 81 0.10 -2.69 -12.87
N LEU A 82 0.94 -2.23 -11.93
CA LEU A 82 1.59 -3.12 -10.97
C LEU A 82 0.58 -3.82 -10.06
N GLY A 83 -0.49 -3.13 -9.67
CA GLY A 83 -1.56 -3.67 -8.84
C GLY A 83 -2.33 -4.77 -9.56
N ALA A 84 -2.64 -4.59 -10.85
CA ALA A 84 -3.24 -5.62 -11.67
C ALA A 84 -2.33 -6.85 -11.81
N GLY A 85 -1.03 -6.64 -12.00
CA GLY A 85 -0.04 -7.71 -12.01
C GLY A 85 0.03 -8.47 -10.67
N LEU A 86 0.06 -7.73 -9.56
CA LEU A 86 0.05 -8.29 -8.22
C LEU A 86 -1.21 -9.13 -7.98
N VAL A 87 -2.40 -8.61 -8.30
CA VAL A 87 -3.65 -9.35 -8.16
C VAL A 87 -3.62 -10.68 -8.93
N ARG A 88 -3.11 -10.69 -10.16
CA ARG A 88 -2.94 -11.94 -10.93
C ARG A 88 -2.03 -12.94 -10.20
N ILE A 89 -0.90 -12.49 -9.65
CA ILE A 89 0.04 -13.33 -8.89
C ILE A 89 -0.61 -13.86 -7.60
N LEU A 90 -1.38 -13.03 -6.91
CA LEU A 90 -2.07 -13.41 -5.68
C LEU A 90 -3.13 -14.48 -5.96
N LEU A 91 -3.92 -14.28 -7.02
CA LEU A 91 -5.00 -15.17 -7.45
C LEU A 91 -4.51 -16.48 -8.07
N ALA A 92 -3.32 -16.53 -8.68
CA ALA A 92 -2.75 -17.72 -9.30
C ALA A 92 -2.53 -18.91 -8.35
N GLY A 93 -2.72 -18.73 -7.04
CA GLY A 93 -2.70 -19.79 -6.03
C GLY A 93 -3.94 -19.82 -5.13
N ARG A 94 -5.08 -19.29 -5.60
CA ARG A 94 -6.36 -19.40 -4.87
C ARG A 94 -6.79 -20.86 -4.88
N ASN A 95 -7.03 -21.45 -3.70
CA ASN A 95 -7.58 -22.80 -3.64
C ASN A 95 -8.97 -22.78 -4.30
N GLN A 96 -9.18 -23.62 -5.33
CA GLN A 96 -10.52 -23.93 -5.85
C GLN A 96 -11.23 -24.90 -4.89
N SER A 97 -11.38 -24.51 -3.63
CA SER A 97 -12.28 -25.22 -2.72
C SER A 97 -13.61 -24.50 -2.77
N GLU A 98 -14.62 -25.21 -3.27
CA GLU A 98 -16.03 -24.82 -3.41
C GLU A 98 -16.39 -24.09 -4.71
N ALA A 99 -16.49 -24.89 -5.79
CA ALA A 99 -17.62 -24.82 -6.72
C ALA A 99 -18.39 -26.13 -6.59
#